data_AF-A0AAV9R4S9-F1
#
_entry.id   AF-A0AAV9R4S9-F1
#
_cell.length_a   1.000
_cell.length_b   1.000
_cell.length_c   1.000
_cell.angle_alpha   90.00
_cell.angle_beta   90.00
_cell.angle_gamma   90.00
#
_symmetry.space_group_name_H-M   'P 1'
#
loop_
_entity.id
_entity.type
_entity.pdbx_description
1 polymer ?
#
loop_
_entity_poly.entity_id
_entity_poly.type
_entity_poly.pdbx_seq_one_letter_code
_entity_poly.pdbx_strand_id
1 'polypeptide(L)'
;MRAWVQEGTWDGEEGLGLIGNEYNSEKPFLPFKRPQEGGKRERRKTEETRCSSASRGDSTPKRVLNHRGSHPKAGGAMSSTKIKKDKEIIAEYETQVKEIRNQLVEQFKCLEQQSESRIQLLQDLQEFFRRKVEIELEYSRSLDKLAERFSSKIRSSREHQQFKKDQHLLSSVNCWYLLLNQTRRESRDHATLSDIYTNNVIVRLAQISEDVIRLFKKSKEIGIQMHEELVKVTNELYT
;
A
#
# COMPACT_ATOMS: atom_id res chain seq x y z
N MET A 1 7.37 -41.26 24.83
CA MET A 1 7.33 -40.28 23.73
C MET A 1 8.49 -39.30 23.97
N ARG A 2 9.70 -39.64 23.49
CA ARG A 2 10.46 -38.95 22.41
C ARG A 2 10.40 -37.41 22.50
N ALA A 3 11.49 -36.81 22.99
CA ALA A 3 12.44 -35.92 22.27
C ALA A 3 11.87 -34.49 22.08
N TRP A 4 12.52 -33.42 22.53
CA TRP A 4 13.82 -32.93 22.08
C TRP A 4 14.66 -32.29 23.21
N VAL A 5 15.92 -32.73 23.28
CA VAL A 5 17.06 -32.01 23.85
C VAL A 5 17.86 -31.47 22.66
N GLN A 6 18.27 -30.20 22.71
CA GLN A 6 19.49 -29.62 22.11
C GLN A 6 19.64 -28.20 22.64
N GLU A 7 20.51 -28.00 23.63
CA GLU A 7 21.91 -27.50 23.50
C GLU A 7 22.00 -26.00 23.21
N GLY A 8 22.49 -25.28 24.22
CA GLY A 8 22.83 -23.86 24.19
C GLY A 8 23.54 -23.51 25.49
N THR A 9 24.83 -23.80 25.53
CA THR A 9 25.78 -23.43 26.58
C THR A 9 25.79 -21.91 26.78
N TRP A 10 25.49 -21.45 28.00
CA TRP A 10 25.80 -20.10 28.47
C TRP A 10 26.83 -20.23 29.59
N ASP A 11 28.10 -20.25 29.20
CA ASP A 11 29.21 -19.88 30.09
C ASP A 11 29.34 -18.35 30.07
N GLY A 12 29.35 -17.73 31.24
CA GLY A 12 29.59 -16.29 31.36
C GLY A 12 29.05 -15.67 32.65
N GLU A 13 29.53 -16.15 33.81
CA GLU A 13 29.63 -15.28 34.98
C GLU A 13 30.69 -14.19 34.71
N GLU A 14 30.27 -12.99 34.33
CA GLU A 14 31.02 -11.75 34.63
C GLU A 14 30.05 -10.56 34.72
N GLY A 15 30.13 -9.82 35.84
CA GLY A 15 29.86 -8.38 35.83
C GLY A 15 28.50 -7.88 36.29
N LEU A 16 28.19 -8.02 37.59
CA LEU A 16 27.38 -7.02 38.29
C LEU A 16 28.21 -5.73 38.47
N GLY A 17 27.75 -4.62 37.88
CA GLY A 17 28.34 -3.27 37.99
C GLY A 17 28.44 -2.65 36.60
N LEU A 18 27.73 -1.59 36.24
CA LEU A 18 27.79 -0.27 36.86
C LEU A 18 26.47 0.47 36.63
N ILE A 19 25.82 0.88 37.72
CA ILE A 19 24.87 1.99 37.73
C ILE A 19 25.71 3.27 37.75
N GLY A 20 25.69 4.03 36.67
CA GLY A 20 26.28 5.36 36.56
C GLY A 20 25.25 6.37 36.09
N ASN A 21 24.85 7.27 36.98
CA ASN A 21 24.03 8.44 36.72
C ASN A 21 24.72 9.40 35.76
N GLU A 22 24.02 9.86 34.73
CA GLU A 22 24.22 11.20 34.16
C GLU A 22 22.84 11.81 33.83
N TYR A 23 22.32 12.60 34.76
CA TYR A 23 21.40 13.70 34.47
C TYR A 23 22.29 14.94 34.28
N ASN A 24 22.26 15.59 33.11
CA ASN A 24 21.51 16.84 32.94
C ASN A 24 21.71 17.45 31.53
N SER A 25 20.67 18.15 31.10
CA SER A 25 20.69 19.33 30.21
C SER A 25 20.95 19.17 28.70
N GLU A 26 19.86 19.42 27.96
CA GLU A 26 19.82 20.16 26.70
C GLU A 26 20.66 19.62 25.52
N LYS A 27 20.03 18.79 24.68
CA LYS A 27 20.34 18.80 23.24
C LYS A 27 19.06 18.80 22.39
N PRO A 28 18.97 19.70 21.39
CA PRO A 28 17.79 19.84 20.55
C PRO A 28 17.64 18.63 19.62
N PHE A 29 16.40 18.31 19.26
CA PHE A 29 16.06 17.35 18.21
C PHE A 29 16.89 17.65 16.94
N LEU A 30 17.93 16.85 16.69
CA LEU A 30 18.64 16.86 15.42
C LEU A 30 17.87 16.01 14.40
N PRO A 31 17.77 16.46 13.14
CA PRO A 31 16.99 15.78 12.12
C PRO A 31 17.67 14.46 11.74
N PHE A 32 16.84 13.44 11.54
CA PHE A 32 17.26 12.11 11.07
C PHE A 32 18.03 12.25 9.73
N LYS A 33 19.35 12.11 9.77
CA LYS A 33 20.21 12.14 8.56
C LYS A 33 19.97 10.87 7.75
N ARG A 34 19.51 11.07 6.51
CA ARG A 34 19.39 10.07 5.46
C ARG A 34 20.78 9.48 5.12
N PRO A 35 20.96 8.16 5.02
CA PRO A 35 22.18 7.59 4.46
C PRO A 35 22.24 7.80 2.93
N GLN A 36 23.36 8.37 2.47
CA GLN A 36 23.94 8.37 1.11
C GLN A 36 25.26 7.58 1.29
N GLU A 37 25.73 6.60 0.51
CA GLU A 37 25.59 6.14 -0.87
C GLU A 37 26.01 4.65 -0.92
N GLY A 38 25.80 3.97 -2.06
CA GLY A 38 26.62 2.81 -2.44
C GLY A 38 25.86 1.69 -3.14
N GLY A 39 25.87 1.68 -4.46
CA GLY A 39 25.00 0.84 -5.29
C GLY A 39 25.34 -0.66 -5.32
N LYS A 40 24.28 -1.47 -5.42
CA LYS A 40 24.14 -2.58 -6.36
C LYS A 40 22.64 -2.84 -6.58
N ARG A 41 22.18 -2.52 -7.78
CA ARG A 41 20.77 -2.55 -8.19
C ARG A 41 20.38 -4.00 -8.49
N GLU A 42 19.89 -4.72 -7.49
CA GLU A 42 19.30 -6.04 -7.69
C GLU A 42 17.85 -5.87 -8.16
N ARG A 43 17.62 -6.10 -9.46
CA ARG A 43 16.29 -6.09 -10.07
C ARG A 43 15.47 -7.25 -9.51
N ARG A 44 14.60 -6.98 -8.53
CA ARG A 44 13.43 -7.83 -8.27
C ARG A 44 12.50 -7.71 -9.48
N LYS A 45 12.32 -8.82 -10.21
CA LYS A 45 11.24 -8.97 -11.20
C LYS A 45 9.93 -9.01 -10.43
N THR A 46 9.13 -7.96 -10.54
CA THR A 46 7.69 -8.04 -10.32
C THR A 46 7.10 -8.77 -11.52
N GLU A 47 6.48 -9.92 -11.26
CA GLU A 47 5.65 -10.64 -12.24
C GLU A 47 4.41 -9.79 -12.54
N GLU A 48 4.44 -9.05 -13.64
CA GLU A 48 3.23 -8.63 -14.34
C GLU A 48 2.67 -9.86 -15.07
N THR A 49 1.50 -10.32 -14.63
CA THR A 49 0.69 -11.30 -15.36
C THR A 49 0.20 -10.67 -16.65
N ARG A 50 1.02 -10.77 -17.70
CA ARG A 50 0.65 -10.38 -19.07
C ARG A 50 -0.17 -11.51 -19.69
N CYS A 51 -1.46 -11.28 -19.87
CA CYS A 51 -2.34 -12.18 -20.62
C CYS A 51 -1.88 -12.21 -22.09
N SER A 52 -1.21 -13.29 -22.50
CA SER A 52 -0.84 -13.56 -23.90
C SER A 52 -1.81 -14.55 -24.49
N SER A 53 -2.57 -14.16 -25.51
CA SER A 53 -3.25 -15.08 -26.42
C SER A 53 -2.57 -15.02 -27.78
N ALA A 54 -1.82 -16.08 -28.09
CA ALA A 54 -1.22 -16.35 -29.38
C ALA A 54 -2.21 -17.15 -30.25
N SER A 55 -2.37 -16.74 -31.51
CA SER A 55 -2.89 -17.59 -32.57
C SER A 55 -1.98 -17.46 -33.79
N ARG A 56 -1.09 -18.44 -33.97
CA ARG A 56 -0.33 -18.66 -35.20
C ARG A 56 -1.13 -19.60 -36.09
N GLY A 57 -1.57 -19.10 -37.24
CA GLY A 57 -2.04 -19.90 -38.36
C GLY A 57 -1.06 -19.74 -39.52
N ASP A 58 -0.32 -20.81 -39.79
CA ASP A 58 0.56 -20.99 -40.95
C ASP A 58 -0.28 -21.34 -42.19
N SER A 59 -0.01 -20.68 -43.31
CA SER A 59 -0.23 -21.25 -44.64
C SER A 59 0.40 -20.36 -45.71
N THR A 60 1.58 -20.75 -46.16
CA THR A 60 2.10 -20.40 -47.50
C THR A 60 1.29 -21.14 -48.58
N PRO A 61 1.17 -20.57 -49.79
CA PRO A 61 1.38 -21.42 -50.96
C PRO A 61 2.26 -20.82 -52.06
N LYS A 62 2.94 -21.77 -52.72
CA LYS A 62 3.93 -21.66 -53.80
C LYS A 62 3.38 -21.09 -55.12
N ARG A 63 4.32 -20.60 -55.93
CA ARG A 63 4.14 -19.98 -57.26
C ARG A 63 4.41 -20.99 -58.41
N VAL A 64 3.74 -20.71 -59.56
CA VAL A 64 4.01 -21.10 -60.98
C VAL A 64 3.74 -22.58 -61.35
N LEU A 65 3.09 -23.00 -62.45
CA LEU A 65 2.95 -22.52 -63.85
C LEU A 65 1.59 -22.93 -64.46
N ASN A 66 0.99 -22.09 -65.31
CA ASN A 66 0.79 -22.44 -66.73
C ASN A 66 0.29 -21.26 -67.59
N HIS A 67 0.84 -21.20 -68.81
CA HIS A 67 0.52 -20.27 -69.89
C HIS A 67 -0.83 -20.57 -70.57
N ARG A 68 -1.56 -19.51 -70.96
CA ARG A 68 -2.02 -19.29 -72.36
C ARG A 68 -2.67 -17.91 -72.48
N GLY A 69 -2.25 -17.17 -73.50
CA GLY A 69 -2.75 -15.83 -73.80
C GLY A 69 -4.15 -15.82 -74.40
N SER A 70 -4.81 -14.66 -74.30
CA SER A 70 -5.79 -14.15 -75.26
C SER A 70 -6.06 -12.67 -74.97
N HIS A 71 -5.89 -11.86 -76.01
CA HIS A 71 -6.23 -10.45 -76.28
C HIS A 71 -6.91 -9.55 -75.22
N PRO A 72 -6.54 -8.25 -75.16
CA PRO A 72 -7.22 -7.28 -74.30
C PRO A 72 -8.53 -6.81 -74.95
N LYS A 73 -9.67 -7.06 -74.28
CA LYS A 73 -10.86 -6.21 -74.47
C LYS A 73 -10.84 -5.10 -73.45
N ALA A 74 -10.50 -3.91 -73.91
CA ALA A 74 -10.71 -2.66 -73.19
C ALA A 74 -12.22 -2.42 -73.03
N GLY A 75 -12.67 -2.18 -71.79
CA GLY A 75 -14.04 -1.77 -71.48
C GLY A 75 -14.54 -2.29 -70.14
N GLY A 76 -14.40 -1.50 -69.07
CA GLY A 76 -15.23 -1.63 -67.85
C GLY A 76 -14.53 -2.03 -66.53
N ALA A 77 -13.31 -2.57 -66.53
CA ALA A 77 -12.72 -3.16 -65.30
C ALA A 77 -12.14 -2.16 -64.27
N MET A 78 -11.83 -0.92 -64.67
CA MET A 78 -11.23 0.06 -63.74
C MET A 78 -12.18 0.56 -62.66
N SER A 79 -13.50 0.50 -62.89
CA SER A 79 -14.51 0.95 -61.91
C SER A 79 -14.67 -0.06 -60.76
N SER A 80 -14.84 -1.35 -61.05
CA SER A 80 -15.07 -2.36 -60.00
C SER A 80 -13.84 -2.62 -59.12
N THR A 81 -12.64 -2.42 -59.68
CA THR A 81 -11.37 -2.59 -58.95
C THR A 81 -11.12 -1.46 -57.96
N LYS A 82 -11.54 -0.23 -58.28
CA LYS A 82 -11.45 0.94 -57.40
C LYS A 82 -12.45 0.83 -56.25
N ILE A 83 -13.70 0.48 -56.57
CA ILE A 83 -14.77 0.22 -55.58
C ILE A 83 -14.40 -0.91 -54.61
N LYS A 84 -13.70 -1.96 -55.06
CA LYS A 84 -13.20 -3.03 -54.18
C LYS A 84 -12.14 -2.53 -53.19
N LYS A 85 -11.21 -1.70 -53.63
CA LYS A 85 -10.18 -1.10 -52.77
C LYS A 85 -10.76 -0.12 -51.77
N ASP A 86 -11.72 0.70 -52.18
CA ASP A 86 -12.40 1.64 -51.29
C ASP A 86 -13.18 0.90 -50.18
N LYS A 87 -13.83 -0.23 -50.52
CA LYS A 87 -14.50 -1.10 -49.54
C LYS A 87 -13.53 -1.76 -48.56
N GLU A 88 -12.34 -2.15 -49.02
CA GLU A 88 -11.30 -2.76 -48.18
C GLU A 88 -10.73 -1.73 -47.19
N ILE A 89 -10.47 -0.50 -47.65
CA ILE A 89 -10.03 0.62 -46.80
C ILE A 89 -11.07 0.94 -45.72
N ILE A 90 -12.36 0.98 -46.07
CA ILE A 90 -13.44 1.22 -45.10
C ILE A 90 -13.49 0.09 -44.07
N ALA A 91 -13.35 -1.17 -44.48
CA ALA A 91 -13.40 -2.31 -43.57
C ALA A 91 -12.18 -2.36 -42.61
N GLU A 92 -10.99 -2.02 -43.09
CA GLU A 92 -9.80 -1.87 -42.23
C GLU A 92 -9.99 -0.73 -41.22
N TYR A 93 -10.56 0.40 -41.65
CA TYR A 93 -10.88 1.52 -40.78
C TYR A 93 -11.91 1.17 -39.71
N GLU A 94 -13.01 0.51 -40.06
CA GLU A 94 -14.00 -0.01 -39.10
C GLU A 94 -13.37 -0.91 -38.04
N THR A 95 -12.41 -1.74 -38.46
CA THR A 95 -11.70 -2.66 -37.58
C THR A 95 -10.83 -1.87 -36.60
N GLN A 96 -10.05 -0.89 -37.07
CA GLN A 96 -9.24 -0.03 -36.20
C GLN A 96 -10.09 0.76 -35.20
N VAL A 97 -11.24 1.31 -35.63
CA VAL A 97 -12.16 2.00 -34.72
C VAL A 97 -12.68 1.06 -33.64
N LYS A 98 -13.07 -0.18 -34.00
CA LYS A 98 -13.49 -1.20 -33.02
C LYS A 98 -12.38 -1.56 -32.05
N GLU A 99 -11.14 -1.70 -32.53
CA GLU A 99 -9.98 -1.96 -31.67
C GLU A 99 -9.73 -0.82 -30.67
N ILE A 100 -9.74 0.44 -31.13
CA ILE A 100 -9.57 1.61 -30.25
C ILE A 100 -10.70 1.67 -29.20
N ARG A 101 -11.96 1.42 -29.60
CA ARG A 101 -13.09 1.36 -28.66
C ARG A 101 -12.91 0.25 -27.62
N ASN A 102 -12.47 -0.93 -28.04
CA ASN A 102 -12.20 -2.04 -27.12
C ASN A 102 -11.06 -1.71 -26.15
N GLN A 103 -9.99 -1.07 -26.62
CA GLN A 103 -8.88 -0.64 -25.76
C GLN A 103 -9.35 0.37 -24.70
N LEU A 104 -10.19 1.34 -25.06
CA LEU A 104 -10.76 2.30 -24.11
C LEU A 104 -11.63 1.63 -23.04
N VAL A 105 -12.47 0.66 -23.44
CA VAL A 105 -13.29 -0.12 -22.50
C VAL A 105 -12.41 -0.91 -21.54
N GLU A 106 -11.34 -1.54 -22.03
CA GLU A 106 -10.45 -2.33 -21.20
C GLU A 106 -9.61 -1.46 -20.24
N GLN A 107 -9.15 -0.29 -20.70
CA GLN A 107 -8.52 0.71 -19.84
C GLN A 107 -9.46 1.16 -18.72
N PHE A 108 -10.73 1.38 -19.04
CA PHE A 108 -11.73 1.78 -18.05
C PHE A 108 -11.95 0.69 -16.99
N LYS A 109 -12.12 -0.58 -17.39
CA LYS A 109 -12.24 -1.72 -16.46
C LYS A 109 -11.03 -1.86 -15.55
N CYS A 110 -9.82 -1.69 -16.10
CA CYS A 110 -8.59 -1.75 -15.32
C CYS A 110 -8.54 -0.64 -14.25
N LEU A 111 -8.93 0.59 -14.61
CA LEU A 111 -9.02 1.71 -13.67
C LEU A 111 -10.06 1.47 -12.57
N GLU A 112 -11.22 0.91 -12.91
CA GLU A 112 -12.28 0.55 -11.96
C GLU A 112 -11.77 -0.49 -10.96
N GLN A 113 -11.22 -1.61 -11.45
CA GLN A 113 -10.66 -2.65 -10.61
C GLN A 113 -9.52 -2.14 -9.71
N GLN A 114 -8.67 -1.25 -10.22
CA GLN A 114 -7.62 -0.62 -9.44
C GLN A 114 -8.18 0.29 -8.34
N SER A 115 -9.23 1.07 -8.63
CA SER A 115 -9.90 1.90 -7.63
C SER A 115 -10.55 1.06 -6.53
N GLU A 116 -11.26 -0.01 -6.90
CA GLU A 116 -11.92 -0.93 -5.97
C GLU A 116 -10.94 -1.62 -5.03
N SER A 117 -9.89 -2.23 -5.58
CA SER A 117 -8.84 -2.89 -4.78
C SER A 117 -8.14 -1.93 -3.81
N ARG A 118 -7.92 -0.68 -4.25
CA ARG A 118 -7.36 0.37 -3.39
C ARG A 118 -8.31 0.79 -2.27
N ILE A 119 -9.61 0.92 -2.56
CA ILE A 119 -10.63 1.23 -1.54
C ILE A 119 -10.69 0.09 -0.51
N GLN A 120 -10.67 -1.17 -0.96
CA GLN A 120 -10.68 -2.32 -0.06
C GLN A 120 -9.47 -2.31 0.87
N LEU A 121 -8.26 -2.10 0.35
CA LEU A 121 -7.06 -2.00 1.18
C LEU A 121 -7.15 -0.85 2.20
N LEU A 122 -7.72 0.30 1.82
CA LEU A 122 -7.93 1.42 2.74
C LEU A 122 -8.94 1.10 3.83
N GLN A 123 -9.96 0.29 3.55
CA GLN A 123 -10.91 -0.19 4.55
C GLN A 123 -10.25 -1.16 5.53
N ASP A 124 -9.47 -2.12 5.02
CA ASP A 124 -8.75 -3.09 5.83
C ASP A 124 -7.74 -2.38 6.76
N LEU A 125 -7.03 -1.37 6.26
CA LEU A 125 -6.12 -0.55 7.06
C LEU A 125 -6.86 0.22 8.16
N GLN A 126 -8.01 0.83 7.85
CA GLN A 126 -8.81 1.52 8.87
C GLN A 126 -9.25 0.55 9.97
N GLU A 127 -9.71 -0.64 9.60
CA GLU A 127 -10.14 -1.66 10.56
C GLU A 127 -8.97 -2.15 11.43
N PHE A 128 -7.81 -2.39 10.82
CA PHE A 128 -6.59 -2.71 11.56
C PHE A 128 -6.28 -1.65 12.62
N PHE A 129 -6.35 -0.36 12.28
CA PHE A 129 -6.09 0.71 13.25
C PHE A 129 -7.19 0.84 14.31
N ARG A 130 -8.46 0.57 13.99
CA ARG A 130 -9.54 0.51 15.02
C ARG A 130 -9.24 -0.59 16.03
N ARG A 131 -8.88 -1.78 15.56
CA ARG A 131 -8.50 -2.87 16.46
C ARG A 131 -7.23 -2.54 17.26
N LYS A 132 -6.26 -1.87 16.63
CA LYS A 132 -5.04 -1.40 17.32
C LYS A 132 -5.38 -0.41 18.43
N VAL A 133 -6.25 0.57 18.19
CA VAL A 133 -6.72 1.54 19.19
C VAL A 133 -7.30 0.85 20.42
N GLU A 134 -8.17 -0.15 20.22
CA GLU A 134 -8.74 -0.92 21.34
C GLU A 134 -7.67 -1.61 22.19
N ILE A 135 -6.66 -2.21 21.55
CA ILE A 135 -5.55 -2.87 22.22
C ILE A 135 -4.70 -1.86 23.00
N GLU A 136 -4.36 -0.71 22.40
CA GLU A 136 -3.59 0.34 23.08
C GLU A 136 -4.34 0.87 24.31
N LEU A 137 -5.65 1.10 24.21
CA LEU A 137 -6.48 1.55 25.33
C LEU A 137 -6.61 0.49 26.43
N GLU A 138 -6.74 -0.79 26.07
CA GLU A 138 -6.77 -1.88 27.03
C GLU A 138 -5.44 -2.00 27.80
N TYR A 139 -4.31 -1.87 27.09
CA TYR A 139 -2.99 -1.89 27.69
C TYR A 139 -2.77 -0.69 28.61
N SER A 140 -3.11 0.51 28.16
CA SER A 140 -3.11 1.74 28.96
C SER A 140 -3.87 1.56 30.28
N ARG A 141 -5.13 1.10 30.22
CA ARG A 141 -5.97 0.85 31.41
C ARG A 141 -5.38 -0.22 32.33
N SER A 142 -4.74 -1.25 31.77
CA SER A 142 -4.13 -2.33 32.54
C SER A 142 -2.90 -1.86 33.32
N LEU A 143 -2.06 -1.02 32.70
CA LEU A 143 -0.92 -0.37 33.36
C LEU A 143 -1.37 0.58 34.48
N ASP A 144 -2.41 1.37 34.25
CA ASP A 144 -2.95 2.27 35.28
C ASP A 144 -3.50 1.49 36.49
N LYS A 145 -4.26 0.41 36.24
CA LYS A 145 -4.74 -0.49 37.30
C LYS A 145 -3.59 -1.12 38.08
N LEU A 146 -2.51 -1.53 37.39
CA LEU A 146 -1.32 -2.09 38.01
C LEU A 146 -0.65 -1.07 38.93
N ALA A 147 -0.40 0.14 38.43
CA ALA A 147 0.23 1.21 39.20
C ALA A 147 -0.60 1.59 40.44
N GLU A 148 -1.93 1.67 40.32
CA GLU A 148 -2.80 2.06 41.44
C GLU A 148 -2.88 0.97 42.53
N ARG A 149 -2.95 -0.31 42.12
CA ARG A 149 -2.96 -1.45 43.04
C ARG A 149 -1.73 -1.48 43.95
N PHE A 150 -0.58 -1.05 43.43
CA PHE A 150 0.68 -1.06 44.16
C PHE A 150 1.03 0.29 44.81
N SER A 151 0.41 1.40 44.37
CA SER A 151 0.52 2.70 45.05
C SER A 151 -0.21 2.72 46.40
N SER A 152 -1.36 2.04 46.51
CA SER A 152 -2.14 1.95 47.75
C SER A 152 -1.42 1.18 48.87
N LYS A 153 -0.58 0.20 48.53
CA LYS A 153 0.18 -0.63 49.49
C LYS A 153 1.35 0.07 50.17
N ILE A 154 1.94 1.10 49.54
CA ILE A 154 3.06 1.85 50.11
C ILE A 154 2.57 2.77 51.23
N ARG A 155 1.40 3.41 51.03
CA ARG A 155 0.87 4.41 51.96
C ARG A 155 0.40 3.80 53.29
N SER A 156 0.20 2.49 53.36
CA SER A 156 -0.20 1.77 54.58
C SER A 156 0.98 1.29 55.45
N SER A 157 2.23 1.40 54.99
CA SER A 157 3.39 0.94 55.77
C SER A 157 3.89 2.02 56.75
N ARG A 158 3.99 1.65 58.04
CA ARG A 158 4.49 2.48 59.15
C ARG A 158 5.95 2.94 58.94
N GLU A 159 6.69 2.29 58.05
CA GLU A 159 8.09 2.62 57.71
C GLU A 159 8.23 3.97 56.99
N HIS A 160 7.20 4.45 56.29
CA HIS A 160 7.28 5.68 55.49
C HIS A 160 7.59 6.94 56.32
N GLN A 161 7.28 6.93 57.63
CA GLN A 161 7.61 8.02 58.54
C GLN A 161 9.09 8.00 58.99
N GLN A 162 9.73 6.83 59.03
CA GLN A 162 11.12 6.67 59.47
C GLN A 162 12.12 7.10 58.38
N PHE A 163 11.76 6.92 57.10
CA PHE A 163 12.62 7.16 55.93
C PHE A 163 12.84 8.63 55.54
N LYS A 164 12.24 9.60 56.24
CA LYS A 164 12.41 11.04 55.95
C LYS A 164 13.77 11.61 56.39
N LYS A 165 14.61 10.85 57.10
CA LYS A 165 15.87 11.35 57.67
C LYS A 165 17.11 11.18 56.80
N ASP A 166 17.15 10.24 55.86
CA ASP A 166 18.36 9.95 55.08
C ASP A 166 18.12 10.28 53.59
N GLN A 167 18.42 11.53 53.24
CA GLN A 167 18.17 12.16 51.94
C GLN A 167 19.27 11.90 50.89
N HIS A 168 19.98 10.77 50.97
CA HIS A 168 21.02 10.45 49.98
C HIS A 168 20.98 8.97 49.61
N LEU A 169 20.75 8.70 48.32
CA LEU A 169 20.79 7.40 47.61
C LEU A 169 19.57 6.47 47.80
N LEU A 170 18.89 6.22 46.68
CA LEU A 170 18.10 5.03 46.33
C LEU A 170 17.63 4.15 47.50
N SER A 171 16.79 4.69 48.40
CA SER A 171 15.97 3.82 49.24
C SER A 171 15.12 2.94 48.33
N SER A 172 14.97 1.66 48.67
CA SER A 172 14.08 0.72 47.96
C SER A 172 12.68 1.31 47.73
N VAL A 173 12.23 2.20 48.62
CA VAL A 173 10.98 2.96 48.52
C VAL A 173 11.01 3.98 47.37
N ASN A 174 12.14 4.68 47.15
CA ASN A 174 12.28 5.62 46.04
C ASN A 174 12.35 4.90 44.69
N CYS A 175 13.09 3.78 44.61
CA CYS A 175 13.11 2.93 43.41
C CYS A 175 11.70 2.48 43.02
N TRP A 176 10.92 2.09 44.03
CA TRP A 176 9.54 1.68 43.84
C TRP A 176 8.63 2.82 43.36
N TYR A 177 8.80 4.04 43.89
CA TYR A 177 8.07 5.22 43.42
C TYR A 177 8.42 5.57 41.96
N LEU A 178 9.70 5.53 41.59
CA LEU A 178 10.14 5.74 40.21
C LEU A 178 9.52 4.71 39.26
N LEU A 179 9.49 3.44 39.65
CA LEU A 179 8.86 2.37 38.87
C LEU A 179 7.38 2.64 38.64
N LEU A 180 6.63 2.98 39.69
CA LEU A 180 5.20 3.30 39.55
C LEU A 180 4.94 4.53 38.67
N ASN A 181 5.79 5.55 38.76
CA ASN A 181 5.67 6.72 37.89
C ASN A 181 5.99 6.40 36.43
N GLN A 182 6.96 5.53 36.19
CA GLN A 182 7.27 5.06 34.84
C GLN A 182 6.10 4.26 34.25
N THR A 183 5.48 3.35 35.02
CA THR A 183 4.27 2.62 34.57
C THR A 183 3.10 3.56 34.25
N ARG A 184 2.89 4.61 35.05
CA ARG A 184 1.86 5.64 34.77
C ARG A 184 2.19 6.45 33.52
N ARG A 185 3.46 6.74 33.27
CA ARG A 185 3.91 7.43 32.05
C ARG A 185 3.61 6.56 30.84
N GLU A 186 4.00 5.30 30.86
CA GLU A 186 3.70 4.35 29.77
C GLU A 186 2.19 4.25 29.51
N SER A 187 1.36 4.16 30.56
CA SER A 187 -0.10 4.18 30.40
C SER A 187 -0.60 5.39 29.61
N ARG A 188 -0.10 6.60 29.91
CA ARG A 188 -0.46 7.84 29.20
C ARG A 188 0.07 7.86 27.76
N ASP A 189 1.27 7.32 27.54
CA ASP A 189 1.84 7.24 26.20
C ASP A 189 0.99 6.33 25.31
N HIS A 190 0.52 5.19 25.83
CA HIS A 190 -0.41 4.29 25.12
C HIS A 190 -1.78 4.94 24.85
N ALA A 191 -2.33 5.69 25.81
CA ALA A 191 -3.56 6.46 25.58
C ALA A 191 -3.38 7.52 24.49
N THR A 192 -2.27 8.26 24.54
CA THR A 192 -1.91 9.26 23.52
C THR A 192 -1.77 8.63 22.14
N LEU A 193 -1.15 7.46 22.05
CA LEU A 193 -0.98 6.73 20.81
C LEU A 193 -2.33 6.28 20.22
N SER A 194 -3.25 5.81 21.06
CA SER A 194 -4.65 5.53 20.68
C SER A 194 -5.34 6.77 20.09
N ASP A 195 -5.20 7.93 20.73
CA ASP A 195 -5.78 9.18 20.24
C ASP A 195 -5.19 9.61 18.90
N ILE A 196 -3.88 9.41 18.71
CA ILE A 196 -3.21 9.68 17.42
C ILE A 196 -3.80 8.77 16.33
N TYR A 197 -3.95 7.48 16.59
CA TYR A 197 -4.53 6.56 15.60
C TYR A 197 -5.97 6.92 15.24
N THR A 198 -6.78 7.23 16.25
CA THR A 198 -8.20 7.59 16.05
C THR A 198 -8.36 8.89 15.28
N ASN A 199 -7.70 9.95 15.75
CA ASN A 199 -7.97 11.31 15.26
C ASN A 199 -7.13 11.72 14.06
N ASN A 200 -6.00 11.04 13.81
CA ASN A 200 -5.11 11.38 12.70
C ASN A 200 -5.09 10.28 11.65
N VAL A 201 -4.68 9.06 12.02
CA VAL A 201 -4.43 7.99 11.05
C VAL A 201 -5.73 7.52 10.39
N ILE A 202 -6.73 7.13 11.18
CA ILE A 202 -8.01 6.63 10.65
C ILE A 202 -8.73 7.72 9.84
N VAL A 203 -8.77 8.96 10.36
CA VAL A 203 -9.36 10.11 9.65
C VAL A 203 -8.66 10.36 8.32
N ARG A 204 -7.32 10.32 8.28
CA ARG A 204 -6.58 10.54 7.04
C ARG A 204 -6.83 9.42 6.02
N LEU A 205 -6.91 8.17 6.46
CA LEU A 205 -7.24 7.04 5.58
C LEU A 205 -8.66 7.17 4.99
N ALA A 206 -9.64 7.62 5.78
CA ALA A 206 -10.99 7.89 5.31
C ALA A 206 -11.00 8.99 4.22
N GLN A 207 -10.29 10.10 4.44
CA GLN A 207 -10.14 11.16 3.43
C GLN A 207 -9.48 10.65 2.15
N ILE A 208 -8.42 9.83 2.25
CA ILE A 208 -7.78 9.23 1.08
C ILE A 208 -8.79 8.33 0.32
N SER A 209 -9.63 7.58 1.03
CA SER A 209 -10.68 6.75 0.41
C SER A 209 -11.68 7.60 -0.37
N GLU A 210 -12.14 8.72 0.20
CA GLU A 210 -13.01 9.67 -0.48
C GLU A 210 -12.34 10.28 -1.72
N ASP A 211 -11.06 10.64 -1.64
CA ASP A 211 -10.30 11.18 -2.76
C ASP A 211 -10.16 10.15 -3.89
N VAL A 212 -9.93 8.86 -3.57
CA VAL A 212 -9.91 7.78 -4.58
C VAL A 212 -11.25 7.67 -5.29
N ILE A 213 -12.36 7.69 -4.55
CA ILE A 213 -13.71 7.66 -5.14
C ILE A 213 -13.94 8.87 -6.05
N ARG A 214 -13.56 10.07 -5.59
CA ARG A 214 -13.73 11.32 -6.35
C ARG A 214 -12.91 11.31 -7.63
N LEU A 215 -11.65 10.89 -7.55
CA LEU A 215 -10.75 10.77 -8.71
C LEU A 215 -11.27 9.73 -9.71
N PHE A 216 -11.74 8.58 -9.25
CA PHE A 216 -12.31 7.57 -10.14
C PHE A 216 -13.54 8.09 -10.89
N LYS A 217 -14.47 8.77 -10.19
CA LYS A 217 -15.62 9.42 -10.84
C LYS A 217 -15.17 10.40 -11.92
N LYS A 218 -14.14 11.21 -11.64
CA LYS A 218 -13.62 12.15 -12.62
C LYS A 218 -13.00 11.46 -13.83
N SER A 219 -12.21 10.40 -13.61
CA SER A 219 -11.65 9.58 -14.69
C SER A 219 -12.74 8.94 -15.55
N LYS A 220 -13.85 8.50 -14.93
CA LYS A 220 -15.01 7.94 -15.63
C LYS A 220 -15.68 8.96 -16.54
N GLU A 221 -15.91 10.18 -16.06
CA GLU A 221 -16.45 11.28 -16.88
C GLU A 221 -15.58 11.55 -18.11
N ILE A 222 -14.26 11.63 -17.93
CA ILE A 222 -13.31 11.85 -19.02
C ILE A 222 -13.36 10.68 -20.01
N GLY A 223 -13.39 9.43 -19.53
CA GLY A 223 -13.50 8.25 -20.39
C GLY A 223 -14.78 8.23 -21.24
N ILE A 224 -15.91 8.67 -20.68
CA ILE A 224 -17.18 8.81 -21.42
C ILE A 224 -17.04 9.89 -22.49
N GLN A 225 -16.53 11.07 -22.14
CA GLN A 225 -16.32 12.17 -23.09
C GLN A 225 -15.42 11.74 -24.26
N MET A 226 -14.32 11.03 -23.98
CA MET A 226 -13.42 10.51 -25.02
C MET A 226 -14.13 9.52 -25.95
N HIS A 227 -14.99 8.64 -25.40
CA HIS A 227 -15.79 7.73 -26.22
C HIS A 227 -16.78 8.47 -27.12
N GLU A 228 -17.43 9.52 -26.62
CA GLU A 228 -18.35 10.37 -27.39
C GLU A 228 -17.61 11.10 -28.52
N GLU A 229 -16.46 11.70 -28.23
CA GLU A 229 -15.61 12.37 -29.23
C GLU A 229 -15.12 11.40 -30.31
N LEU A 230 -14.71 10.18 -29.93
CA LEU A 230 -14.30 9.16 -30.89
C LEU A 230 -15.46 8.78 -31.83
N VAL A 231 -16.66 8.56 -31.28
CA VAL A 231 -17.85 8.25 -32.09
C VAL A 231 -18.17 9.39 -33.05
N LYS A 232 -18.09 10.64 -32.58
CA LYS A 232 -18.33 11.83 -33.40
C LYS A 232 -17.35 11.90 -34.58
N VAL A 233 -16.05 11.82 -34.31
CA VAL A 233 -15.00 11.89 -35.35
C VAL A 233 -15.12 10.72 -36.33
N THR A 234 -15.42 9.50 -35.84
CA THR A 234 -15.68 8.37 -36.71
C THR A 234 -16.85 8.64 -37.64
N ASN A 235 -17.98 9.13 -37.13
CA ASN A 235 -19.17 9.42 -37.94
C ASN A 235 -18.95 10.53 -38.96
N GLU A 236 -18.20 11.59 -38.61
CA GLU A 236 -17.85 12.68 -39.52
C GLU A 236 -16.95 12.22 -40.68
N LEU A 237 -16.16 11.16 -40.51
CA LEU A 237 -15.31 10.58 -41.55
C LEU A 237 -16.07 9.63 -42.51
N TYR A 238 -17.30 9.22 -42.16
CA TYR A 238 -18.17 8.42 -43.04
C TYR A 238 -19.02 9.27 -44.01
N THR A 239 -19.09 10.59 -43.79
CA THR A 239 -19.76 11.57 -44.65
C THR A 239 -18.79 12.28 -45.57
#